data_AF-A0A1T5GEH6-F1
#
_entry.id   AF-A0A1T5GEH6-F1
#
_cell.length_a   1.000
_cell.length_b   1.000
_cell.length_c   1.000
_cell.angle_alpha   90.00
_cell.angle_beta   90.00
_cell.angle_gamma   90.00
#
_symmetry.space_group_name_H-M   'P 1'
#
loop_
_entity.id
_entity.type
_entity.pdbx_description
1 polymer ?
#
loop_
_entity_poly.entity_id
_entity_poly.type
_entity_poly.pdbx_seq_one_letter_code
_entity_poly.pdbx_strand_id
1 'polypeptide(L)'
;MSFKLIAIIKQALNFYEHQTYVTDEIIDVEKDFPISFLDEKINSYHNEAFFEDLIEFIPPSFFKTELYFDEKNDEDNFSNLSSGEKQKVYSLNSIVYHLRNLLSVNKNPKKNELIVYKNFNIILDEIELYYHPELQRTFIKDLLDYIRKIDFENRYFDCIPNINIMFITHSPFILSDIPKQNILFLDIDRETKKSAPQIYEEDNTFGANIHEMLTKGFFLESTKGKVAISKINEFLEFYKKKNELTASKFLTRREYFKNIIKLIGEDYIRNILQNQFDELDEKFNSKYLIEKREELKKQIDQINEQLNENS
;
A
#
# COMPACT_ATOMS: atom_id res chain seq x y z
N MET A 1 -23.92 -11.37 -19.66
CA MET A 1 -24.57 -10.08 -19.99
C MET A 1 -25.97 -9.92 -19.37
N SER A 2 -26.75 -10.99 -19.12
CA SER A 2 -28.13 -10.86 -18.59
C SER A 2 -28.23 -10.49 -17.10
N PHE A 3 -27.33 -10.97 -16.23
CA PHE A 3 -27.45 -10.75 -14.77
C PHE A 3 -27.35 -9.29 -14.32
N LYS A 4 -26.40 -8.52 -14.87
CA LYS A 4 -26.23 -7.10 -14.51
C LYS A 4 -27.44 -6.26 -14.91
N LEU A 5 -28.03 -6.55 -16.08
CA LEU A 5 -29.24 -5.88 -16.55
C LEU A 5 -30.45 -6.20 -15.68
N ILE A 6 -30.61 -7.48 -15.28
CA ILE A 6 -31.70 -7.90 -14.37
C ILE A 6 -31.57 -7.18 -13.02
N ALA A 7 -30.36 -7.11 -12.46
CA ALA A 7 -30.13 -6.41 -11.19
C ALA A 7 -30.47 -4.91 -11.28
N ILE A 8 -30.05 -4.24 -12.36
CA ILE A 8 -30.36 -2.81 -12.59
C ILE A 8 -31.87 -2.61 -12.76
N ILE A 9 -32.56 -3.50 -13.48
CA ILE A 9 -34.01 -3.42 -13.67
C ILE A 9 -34.74 -3.59 -12.33
N LYS A 10 -34.34 -4.58 -11.53
CA LYS A 10 -34.92 -4.78 -10.18
C LYS A 10 -34.68 -3.58 -9.28
N GLN A 11 -33.46 -3.04 -9.26
CA GLN A 11 -33.13 -1.79 -8.55
C GLN A 11 -34.03 -0.65 -9.00
N ALA A 12 -34.18 -0.45 -10.31
CA ALA A 12 -35.02 0.62 -10.86
C ALA A 12 -36.50 0.45 -10.49
N LEU A 13 -37.02 -0.79 -10.51
CA LEU A 13 -38.41 -1.10 -10.14
C LEU A 13 -38.65 -0.88 -8.64
N ASN A 14 -37.79 -1.43 -7.78
CA ASN A 14 -37.90 -1.28 -6.33
C ASN A 14 -37.73 0.19 -5.92
N PHE A 15 -36.81 0.89 -6.56
CA PHE A 15 -36.64 2.33 -6.40
C PHE A 15 -37.94 3.05 -6.77
N TYR A 16 -38.49 2.82 -7.97
CA TYR A 16 -39.76 3.44 -8.38
C TYR A 16 -40.93 3.13 -7.44
N GLU A 17 -41.05 1.91 -6.94
CA GLU A 17 -42.16 1.46 -6.09
C GLU A 17 -42.08 2.01 -4.65
N HIS A 18 -40.88 2.07 -4.08
CA HIS A 18 -40.69 2.41 -2.66
C HIS A 18 -40.14 3.82 -2.42
N GLN A 19 -39.76 4.54 -3.48
CA GLN A 19 -39.24 5.88 -3.29
C GLN A 19 -40.28 6.85 -2.80
N THR A 20 -39.99 7.44 -1.64
CA THR A 20 -40.72 8.60 -1.11
C THR A 20 -39.81 9.82 -0.91
N TYR A 21 -38.55 9.75 -1.32
CA TYR A 21 -37.53 10.75 -1.00
C TYR A 21 -36.91 11.45 -2.23
N VAL A 22 -37.20 10.97 -3.44
CA VAL A 22 -36.92 11.65 -4.71
C VAL A 22 -38.26 11.79 -5.43
N THR A 23 -38.56 13.00 -5.90
CA THR A 23 -39.78 13.33 -6.64
C THR A 23 -39.52 13.28 -8.15
N ASP A 24 -40.58 13.12 -8.96
CA ASP A 24 -40.49 13.08 -10.43
C ASP A 24 -39.90 14.35 -11.06
N GLU A 25 -39.75 15.42 -10.28
CA GLU A 25 -39.15 16.70 -10.69
C GLU A 25 -37.59 16.69 -10.67
N ILE A 26 -36.93 15.60 -10.23
CA ILE A 26 -35.49 15.55 -9.90
C ILE A 26 -34.60 15.05 -11.05
N ILE A 27 -35.01 15.19 -12.31
CA ILE A 27 -34.12 14.77 -13.42
C ILE A 27 -32.81 15.62 -13.45
N ASP A 28 -32.77 16.79 -12.80
CA ASP A 28 -31.61 17.70 -12.79
C ASP A 28 -31.22 18.33 -11.42
N VAL A 29 -31.69 17.82 -10.27
CA VAL A 29 -31.42 18.45 -8.95
C VAL A 29 -30.55 17.55 -8.06
N GLU A 30 -29.38 18.05 -7.65
CA GLU A 30 -28.54 17.41 -6.63
C GLU A 30 -29.23 17.46 -5.26
N LYS A 31 -29.18 16.34 -4.53
CA LYS A 31 -29.81 16.23 -3.22
C LYS A 31 -28.96 15.38 -2.30
N ASP A 32 -28.65 15.95 -1.15
CA ASP A 32 -27.88 15.28 -0.11
C ASP A 32 -28.82 14.71 0.96
N PHE A 33 -28.44 13.54 1.49
CA PHE A 33 -29.16 12.88 2.58
C PHE A 33 -28.15 12.15 3.47
N PRO A 34 -28.34 12.19 4.81
CA PRO A 34 -27.53 11.38 5.72
C PRO A 34 -27.65 9.89 5.40
N ILE A 35 -26.56 9.14 5.57
CA ILE A 35 -26.56 7.68 5.35
C ILE A 35 -27.56 6.98 6.30
N SER A 36 -27.71 7.47 7.54
CA SER A 36 -28.68 6.95 8.49
C SER A 36 -30.12 7.07 8.00
N PHE A 37 -30.46 8.15 7.29
CA PHE A 37 -31.78 8.31 6.70
C PHE A 37 -32.05 7.26 5.61
N LEU A 38 -31.05 6.97 4.79
CA LEU A 38 -31.16 5.92 3.76
C LEU A 38 -31.31 4.53 4.40
N ASP A 39 -30.53 4.25 5.46
CA ASP A 39 -30.60 2.99 6.20
C ASP A 39 -31.97 2.78 6.85
N GLU A 40 -32.49 3.78 7.58
CA GLU A 40 -33.84 3.74 8.17
C GLU A 40 -34.92 3.50 7.11
N LYS A 41 -34.81 4.18 5.96
CA LYS A 41 -35.76 4.03 4.86
C LYS A 41 -35.72 2.62 4.29
N ILE A 42 -34.54 2.12 3.90
CA ILE A 42 -34.40 0.78 3.33
C ILE A 42 -34.93 -0.28 4.32
N ASN A 43 -34.59 -0.17 5.60
CA ASN A 43 -35.07 -1.08 6.64
C ASN A 43 -36.59 -0.96 6.90
N SER A 44 -37.21 0.20 6.66
CA SER A 44 -38.65 0.40 6.82
C SER A 44 -39.50 -0.33 5.76
N TYR A 45 -38.96 -0.50 4.55
CA TYR A 45 -39.64 -1.19 3.46
C TYR A 45 -39.39 -2.69 3.47
N HIS A 46 -38.32 -3.13 4.13
CA HIS A 46 -37.92 -4.51 4.12
C HIS A 46 -37.80 -5.11 5.53
N ASN A 47 -38.76 -5.95 5.89
CA ASN A 47 -38.65 -6.78 7.08
C ASN A 47 -37.65 -7.92 6.82
N GLU A 48 -36.60 -8.03 7.64
CA GLU A 48 -35.58 -9.09 7.61
C GLU A 48 -34.89 -9.30 6.24
N ALA A 49 -34.18 -8.28 5.74
CA ALA A 49 -33.62 -8.27 4.37
C ALA A 49 -32.36 -9.11 4.14
N PHE A 50 -32.30 -9.77 2.97
CA PHE A 50 -31.03 -10.28 2.46
C PHE A 50 -30.14 -9.12 1.95
N PHE A 51 -28.80 -9.15 2.08
CA PHE A 51 -27.93 -8.11 1.49
C PHE A 51 -28.10 -8.02 -0.03
N GLU A 52 -28.38 -9.14 -0.70
CA GLU A 52 -28.78 -9.12 -2.11
C GLU A 52 -30.05 -8.30 -2.29
N ASP A 53 -31.05 -8.48 -1.42
CA ASP A 53 -32.27 -7.69 -1.42
C ASP A 53 -31.96 -6.22 -1.16
N LEU A 54 -31.11 -5.88 -0.17
CA LEU A 54 -30.69 -4.50 0.11
C LEU A 54 -30.04 -3.82 -1.10
N ILE A 55 -29.19 -4.52 -1.86
CA ILE A 55 -28.64 -4.01 -3.13
C ILE A 55 -29.74 -3.75 -4.15
N GLU A 56 -30.87 -4.45 -4.09
CA GLU A 56 -32.02 -4.16 -4.95
C GLU A 56 -32.81 -2.91 -4.48
N PHE A 57 -32.56 -2.36 -3.27
CA PHE A 57 -33.23 -1.14 -2.77
C PHE A 57 -32.33 0.11 -2.72
N ILE A 58 -31.03 -0.02 -2.99
CA ILE A 58 -30.16 1.16 -3.13
C ILE A 58 -30.47 1.90 -4.45
N PRO A 59 -30.10 3.20 -4.54
CA PRO A 59 -30.25 3.95 -5.78
C PRO A 59 -29.63 3.22 -6.97
N PRO A 60 -30.35 3.09 -8.11
CA PRO A 60 -29.86 2.38 -9.28
C PRO A 60 -28.67 3.11 -9.91
N SER A 61 -27.83 2.34 -10.63
CA SER A 61 -26.52 2.81 -11.13
C SER A 61 -26.56 3.93 -12.19
N PHE A 62 -27.74 4.39 -12.60
CA PHE A 62 -27.87 5.55 -13.49
C PHE A 62 -27.86 6.89 -12.72
N PHE A 63 -28.04 6.87 -11.40
CA PHE A 63 -27.72 8.02 -10.56
C PHE A 63 -26.20 8.15 -10.41
N LYS A 64 -25.73 9.40 -10.42
CA LYS A 64 -24.38 9.72 -9.93
C LYS A 64 -24.47 9.89 -8.43
N THR A 65 -23.63 9.17 -7.69
CA THR A 65 -23.59 9.22 -6.24
C THR A 65 -22.20 9.67 -5.82
N GLU A 66 -22.16 10.67 -4.94
CA GLU A 66 -20.97 11.10 -4.23
C GLU A 66 -21.17 10.79 -2.74
N LEU A 67 -20.09 10.43 -2.04
CA LEU A 67 -20.13 10.16 -0.60
C LEU A 67 -19.28 11.20 0.12
N TYR A 68 -19.93 12.00 0.97
CA TYR A 68 -19.27 12.97 1.83
C TYR A 68 -19.04 12.37 3.22
N PHE A 69 -17.84 12.57 3.76
CA PHE A 69 -17.46 12.07 5.09
C PHE A 69 -17.70 13.11 6.20
N ASP A 70 -17.79 14.39 5.83
CA ASP A 70 -18.14 15.50 6.71
C ASP A 70 -19.24 16.35 6.06
N GLU A 71 -20.32 16.63 6.80
CA GLU A 71 -21.44 17.47 6.35
C GLU A 71 -21.04 18.93 6.10
N LYS A 72 -19.87 19.37 6.62
CA LYS A 72 -19.43 20.77 6.54
C LYS A 72 -18.28 21.01 5.56
N ASN A 73 -17.71 19.95 5.01
CA ASN A 73 -16.54 20.05 4.14
C ASN A 73 -16.77 19.26 2.84
N ASP A 74 -17.19 19.99 1.81
CA ASP A 74 -17.40 19.43 0.48
C ASP A 74 -16.13 18.84 -0.14
N GLU A 75 -14.93 19.19 0.36
CA GLU A 75 -13.67 18.59 -0.09
C GLU A 75 -13.40 17.21 0.53
N ASP A 76 -14.04 16.88 1.66
CA ASP A 76 -13.89 15.58 2.33
C ASP A 76 -14.91 14.57 1.77
N ASN A 77 -14.64 14.14 0.53
CA ASN A 77 -15.51 13.24 -0.21
C ASN A 77 -14.75 12.08 -0.85
N PHE A 78 -15.51 11.06 -1.28
CA PHE A 78 -14.95 9.85 -1.88
C PHE A 78 -14.21 10.15 -3.19
N SER A 79 -14.69 11.07 -4.01
CA SER A 79 -14.03 11.52 -5.24
C SER A 79 -12.67 12.21 -5.02
N ASN A 80 -12.40 12.75 -3.84
CA ASN A 80 -11.13 13.38 -3.51
C ASN A 80 -10.11 12.41 -2.87
N LEU A 81 -10.52 11.17 -2.57
CA LEU A 81 -9.59 10.13 -2.15
C LEU A 81 -8.51 9.88 -3.21
N SER A 82 -7.30 9.57 -2.74
CA SER A 82 -6.20 9.16 -3.61
C SER A 82 -6.55 7.89 -4.39
N SER A 83 -5.89 7.68 -5.52
CA SER A 83 -6.10 6.48 -6.33
C SER A 83 -5.85 5.19 -5.54
N GLY A 84 -4.84 5.17 -4.67
CA GLY A 84 -4.54 4.04 -3.80
C GLY A 84 -5.63 3.76 -2.76
N GLU A 85 -6.19 4.79 -2.15
CA GLU A 85 -7.31 4.65 -1.19
C GLU A 85 -8.56 4.11 -1.88
N LYS A 86 -8.92 4.69 -3.03
CA LYS A 86 -10.06 4.22 -3.84
C LYS A 86 -9.89 2.76 -4.24
N GLN A 87 -8.70 2.41 -4.74
CA GLN A 87 -8.41 1.05 -5.18
C GLN A 87 -8.54 0.05 -4.02
N LYS A 88 -8.07 0.40 -2.82
CA LYS A 88 -8.25 -0.42 -1.63
C LYS A 88 -9.72 -0.62 -1.28
N VAL A 89 -10.51 0.46 -1.24
CA VAL A 89 -11.95 0.37 -0.95
C VAL A 89 -12.67 -0.48 -2.00
N TYR A 90 -12.42 -0.26 -3.29
CA TYR A 90 -13.03 -1.03 -4.37
C TYR A 90 -12.65 -2.52 -4.31
N SER A 91 -11.39 -2.82 -4.03
CA SER A 91 -10.89 -4.19 -3.94
C SER A 91 -11.54 -4.96 -2.79
N LEU A 92 -11.58 -4.35 -1.59
CA LEU A 92 -12.22 -4.96 -0.42
C LEU A 92 -13.73 -5.14 -0.63
N ASN A 93 -14.41 -4.12 -1.17
CA ASN A 93 -15.83 -4.20 -1.49
C ASN A 93 -16.14 -5.26 -2.54
N SER A 94 -15.30 -5.40 -3.57
CA SER A 94 -15.47 -6.43 -4.60
C SER A 94 -15.39 -7.83 -3.99
N ILE A 95 -14.41 -8.09 -3.13
CA ILE A 95 -14.27 -9.39 -2.45
C ILE A 95 -15.52 -9.70 -1.60
N VAL A 96 -15.95 -8.75 -0.77
CA VAL A 96 -17.15 -8.92 0.09
C VAL A 96 -18.42 -9.10 -0.75
N TYR A 97 -18.58 -8.30 -1.81
CA TYR A 97 -19.71 -8.41 -2.74
C TYR A 97 -19.80 -9.80 -3.35
N HIS A 98 -18.69 -10.32 -3.88
CA HIS A 98 -18.65 -11.65 -4.48
C HIS A 98 -18.91 -12.76 -3.46
N LEU A 99 -18.34 -12.66 -2.26
CA LEU A 99 -18.61 -13.60 -1.18
C LEU A 99 -20.09 -13.61 -0.79
N ARG A 100 -20.68 -12.44 -0.54
CA ARG A 100 -22.11 -12.34 -0.18
C ARG A 100 -23.00 -12.91 -1.29
N ASN A 101 -22.77 -12.53 -2.54
CA ASN A 101 -23.53 -13.04 -3.67
C ASN A 101 -23.45 -14.57 -3.81
N LEU A 102 -22.29 -15.20 -3.57
CA LEU A 102 -22.18 -16.66 -3.62
C LEU A 102 -22.87 -17.33 -2.41
N LEU A 103 -22.82 -16.70 -1.23
CA LEU A 103 -23.49 -17.19 -0.03
C LEU A 103 -25.02 -17.08 -0.15
N SER A 104 -25.53 -16.09 -0.86
CA SER A 104 -26.96 -15.86 -1.12
C SER A 104 -27.70 -17.08 -1.63
N VAL A 105 -27.02 -17.93 -2.42
CA VAL A 105 -27.60 -19.13 -3.03
C VAL A 105 -28.11 -20.08 -1.95
N ASN A 106 -27.48 -20.06 -0.75
CA ASN A 106 -27.94 -20.86 0.38
C ASN A 106 -29.31 -20.47 0.92
N LYS A 107 -29.76 -19.25 0.63
CA LYS A 107 -31.00 -18.64 1.12
C LYS A 107 -32.04 -18.46 0.01
N ASN A 108 -31.69 -18.81 -1.22
CA ASN A 108 -32.60 -18.75 -2.36
C ASN A 108 -33.72 -19.79 -2.22
N PRO A 109 -35.01 -19.44 -2.43
CA PRO A 109 -36.12 -20.40 -2.40
C PRO A 109 -35.95 -21.59 -3.36
N LYS A 110 -35.24 -21.39 -4.48
CA LYS A 110 -34.91 -22.42 -5.46
C LYS A 110 -33.55 -23.07 -5.24
N LYS A 111 -33.00 -23.03 -4.02
CA LYS A 111 -31.70 -23.61 -3.66
C LYS A 111 -31.47 -25.01 -4.22
N ASN A 112 -32.50 -25.86 -4.23
CA ASN A 112 -32.41 -27.25 -4.70
C ASN A 112 -32.13 -27.37 -6.21
N GLU A 113 -32.36 -26.30 -6.98
CA GLU A 113 -32.08 -26.22 -8.42
C GLU A 113 -30.73 -25.54 -8.71
N LEU A 114 -30.04 -25.03 -7.68
CA LEU A 114 -28.83 -24.22 -7.80
C LEU A 114 -27.61 -24.90 -7.20
N ILE A 115 -26.43 -24.55 -7.71
CA ILE A 115 -25.15 -25.04 -7.18
C ILE A 115 -24.79 -24.22 -5.95
N VAL A 116 -24.69 -24.89 -4.81
CA VAL A 116 -24.31 -24.29 -3.53
C VAL A 116 -22.84 -24.57 -3.23
N TYR A 117 -22.08 -23.52 -2.96
CA TYR A 117 -20.68 -23.60 -2.57
C TYR A 117 -20.52 -23.40 -1.06
N LYS A 118 -19.66 -24.22 -0.44
CA LYS A 118 -19.28 -24.09 0.98
C LYS A 118 -17.81 -23.70 1.18
N ASN A 119 -16.99 -23.94 0.17
CA ASN A 119 -15.55 -23.70 0.22
C ASN A 119 -15.19 -22.61 -0.79
N PHE A 120 -14.51 -21.57 -0.33
CA PHE A 120 -14.12 -20.41 -1.12
C PHE A 120 -12.61 -20.29 -1.07
N ASN A 121 -11.99 -20.26 -2.26
CA ASN A 121 -10.58 -19.95 -2.39
C ASN A 121 -10.43 -18.58 -3.07
N ILE A 122 -9.96 -17.60 -2.31
CA ILE A 122 -9.74 -16.23 -2.78
C ILE A 122 -8.28 -16.11 -3.14
N ILE A 123 -7.99 -15.88 -4.42
CA ILE A 123 -6.62 -15.71 -4.92
C ILE A 123 -6.44 -14.24 -5.27
N LEU A 124 -5.49 -13.60 -4.61
CA LEU A 124 -5.20 -12.18 -4.73
C LEU A 124 -3.78 -12.03 -5.29
N ASP A 125 -3.68 -11.54 -6.51
CA ASP A 125 -2.41 -11.34 -7.22
C ASP A 125 -2.06 -9.86 -7.24
N GLU A 126 -1.00 -9.49 -6.51
CA GLU A 126 -0.52 -8.11 -6.32
C GLU A 126 -1.65 -7.11 -6.05
N ILE A 127 -2.63 -7.48 -5.23
CA ILE A 127 -3.82 -6.65 -4.98
C ILE A 127 -3.47 -5.29 -4.36
N GLU A 128 -2.36 -5.26 -3.65
CA GLU A 128 -1.78 -4.10 -2.99
C GLU A 128 -0.88 -3.24 -3.90
N LEU A 129 -0.75 -3.60 -5.18
CA LEU A 129 -0.01 -2.81 -6.16
C LEU A 129 -0.61 -1.40 -6.22
N TYR A 130 0.26 -0.39 -6.19
CA TYR A 130 -0.05 1.05 -6.15
C TYR A 130 -0.61 1.58 -4.82
N TYR A 131 -0.72 0.76 -3.78
CA TYR A 131 -1.09 1.26 -2.45
C TYR A 131 0.07 2.02 -1.83
N HIS A 132 -0.27 3.10 -1.12
CA HIS A 132 0.67 3.71 -0.18
C HIS A 132 1.13 2.67 0.85
N PRO A 133 2.41 2.65 1.28
CA PRO A 133 2.92 1.63 2.21
C PRO A 133 2.06 1.43 3.46
N GLU A 134 1.50 2.51 4.01
CA GLU A 134 0.60 2.46 5.16
C GLU A 134 -0.71 1.70 4.88
N LEU A 135 -1.23 1.79 3.65
CA LEU A 135 -2.40 1.05 3.23
C LEU A 135 -2.10 -0.44 3.02
N GLN A 136 -0.87 -0.78 2.60
CA GLN A 136 -0.40 -2.17 2.51
C GLN A 136 -0.28 -2.79 3.92
N ARG A 137 0.31 -2.03 4.87
CA ARG A 137 0.47 -2.44 6.28
C ARG A 137 -0.85 -2.78 6.97
N THR A 138 -1.93 -2.09 6.60
CA THR A 138 -3.25 -2.28 7.21
C THR A 138 -4.14 -3.25 6.42
N PHE A 139 -3.70 -3.71 5.25
CA PHE A 139 -4.55 -4.41 4.29
C PHE A 139 -5.15 -5.71 4.84
N ILE A 140 -4.35 -6.59 5.44
CA ILE A 140 -4.82 -7.89 5.95
C ILE A 140 -5.88 -7.68 7.04
N LYS A 141 -5.61 -6.76 7.97
CA LYS A 141 -6.57 -6.40 9.02
C LYS A 141 -7.88 -5.92 8.41
N ASP A 142 -7.82 -4.98 7.46
CA ASP A 142 -9.01 -4.43 6.84
C ASP A 142 -9.79 -5.48 6.04
N LEU A 143 -9.10 -6.37 5.31
CA LEU A 143 -9.73 -7.50 4.63
C LEU A 143 -10.48 -8.41 5.60
N LEU A 144 -9.86 -8.79 6.70
CA LEU A 144 -10.50 -9.62 7.72
C LEU A 144 -11.70 -8.92 8.35
N ASP A 145 -11.59 -7.62 8.64
CA ASP A 145 -12.69 -6.85 9.22
C ASP A 145 -13.84 -6.67 8.23
N TYR A 146 -13.55 -6.46 6.94
CA TYR A 146 -14.56 -6.42 5.89
C TYR A 146 -15.29 -7.76 5.72
N ILE A 147 -14.56 -8.87 5.80
CA ILE A 147 -15.17 -10.21 5.77
C ILE A 147 -16.02 -10.44 7.02
N ARG A 148 -15.57 -10.01 8.22
CA ARG A 148 -16.32 -10.12 9.48
C ARG A 148 -17.61 -9.30 9.50
N LYS A 149 -17.72 -8.25 8.67
CA LYS A 149 -18.99 -7.52 8.46
C LYS A 149 -20.05 -8.36 7.74
N ILE A 150 -19.71 -9.54 7.22
CA ILE A 150 -20.70 -10.52 6.79
C ILE A 150 -21.25 -11.20 8.05
N ASP A 151 -22.54 -11.10 8.27
CA ASP A 151 -23.23 -11.70 9.43
C ASP A 151 -23.26 -13.22 9.32
N PHE A 152 -22.17 -13.88 9.70
CA PHE A 152 -22.08 -15.33 9.70
C PHE A 152 -22.85 -15.97 10.86
N GLU A 153 -23.00 -15.25 11.97
CA GLU A 153 -23.53 -15.78 13.23
C GLU A 153 -25.06 -15.86 13.25
N ASN A 154 -25.77 -14.84 12.73
CA ASN A 154 -27.23 -14.85 12.77
C ASN A 154 -27.81 -15.30 11.43
N ARG A 155 -27.21 -14.87 10.32
CA ARG A 155 -27.79 -15.06 9.00
C ARG A 155 -27.29 -16.30 8.28
N TYR A 156 -26.00 -16.61 8.36
CA TYR A 156 -25.41 -17.79 7.70
C TYR A 156 -25.01 -18.90 8.70
N PHE A 157 -25.64 -18.95 9.88
CA PHE A 157 -25.32 -19.90 10.96
C PHE A 157 -25.40 -21.37 10.52
N ASP A 158 -26.31 -21.68 9.59
CA ASP A 158 -26.57 -22.99 9.00
C ASP A 158 -25.69 -23.31 7.78
N CYS A 159 -24.90 -22.33 7.32
CA CYS A 159 -24.10 -22.42 6.10
C CYS A 159 -22.80 -21.60 6.18
N ILE A 160 -22.08 -21.72 7.29
CA ILE A 160 -20.79 -21.05 7.50
C ILE A 160 -19.79 -21.49 6.42
N PRO A 161 -19.18 -20.55 5.67
CA PRO A 161 -18.23 -20.88 4.64
C PRO A 161 -16.84 -21.21 5.19
N ASN A 162 -16.15 -22.13 4.51
CA ASN A 162 -14.71 -22.30 4.65
C ASN A 162 -14.01 -21.35 3.67
N ILE A 163 -13.25 -20.39 4.18
CA ILE A 163 -12.54 -19.39 3.37
C ILE A 163 -11.04 -19.65 3.47
N ASN A 164 -10.42 -19.91 2.32
CA ASN A 164 -8.98 -19.88 2.12
C ASN A 164 -8.60 -18.62 1.34
N ILE A 165 -7.58 -17.90 1.78
CA ILE A 165 -7.08 -16.71 1.10
C ILE A 165 -5.62 -16.95 0.73
N MET A 166 -5.31 -16.79 -0.54
CA MET A 166 -3.97 -16.97 -1.10
C MET A 166 -3.49 -15.65 -1.70
N PHE A 167 -2.30 -15.24 -1.28
CA PHE A 167 -1.64 -14.05 -1.78
C PHE A 167 -0.48 -14.44 -2.69
N ILE A 168 -0.38 -13.75 -3.83
CA ILE A 168 0.79 -13.70 -4.67
C ILE A 168 1.25 -12.25 -4.60
N THR A 169 2.37 -11.98 -3.93
CA THR A 169 2.71 -10.62 -3.51
C THR A 169 4.22 -10.41 -3.41
N HIS A 170 4.64 -9.19 -3.76
CA HIS A 170 5.97 -8.65 -3.48
C HIS A 170 5.98 -7.67 -2.28
N SER A 171 4.90 -7.64 -1.49
CA SER A 171 4.75 -6.74 -0.36
C SER A 171 5.32 -7.33 0.93
N PRO A 172 6.38 -6.75 1.51
CA PRO A 172 6.90 -7.20 2.80
C PRO A 172 5.89 -6.96 3.93
N PHE A 173 4.98 -6.01 3.76
CA PHE A 173 3.96 -5.67 4.74
C PHE A 173 2.95 -6.81 4.89
N ILE A 174 2.47 -7.35 3.77
CA ILE A 174 1.56 -8.51 3.78
C ILE A 174 2.25 -9.73 4.38
N LEU A 175 3.50 -10.01 3.96
CA LEU A 175 4.24 -11.15 4.50
C LEU A 175 4.49 -11.06 6.00
N SER A 176 4.64 -9.85 6.55
CA SER A 176 4.82 -9.65 7.99
C SER A 176 3.59 -10.00 8.83
N ASP A 177 2.40 -10.01 8.24
CA ASP A 177 1.15 -10.43 8.92
C ASP A 177 0.87 -11.94 8.79
N ILE A 178 1.68 -12.67 8.01
CA ILE A 178 1.45 -14.10 7.72
C ILE A 178 2.54 -14.94 8.39
N PRO A 179 2.19 -16.00 9.15
CA PRO A 179 3.17 -16.93 9.71
C PRO A 179 3.97 -17.67 8.64
N LYS A 180 5.25 -17.97 8.93
CA LYS A 180 6.21 -18.55 7.96
C LYS A 180 5.72 -19.85 7.35
N GLN A 181 5.07 -20.70 8.16
CA GLN A 181 4.52 -21.99 7.71
C GLN A 181 3.45 -21.87 6.63
N ASN A 182 2.87 -20.68 6.45
CA ASN A 182 1.84 -20.39 5.46
C ASN A 182 2.41 -19.64 4.24
N ILE A 183 3.73 -19.50 4.13
CA ILE A 183 4.39 -18.77 3.04
C ILE A 183 5.25 -19.72 2.23
N LEU A 184 5.08 -19.66 0.91
CA LEU A 184 5.96 -20.32 -0.06
C LEU A 184 6.84 -19.26 -0.72
N PHE A 185 8.12 -19.23 -0.35
CA PHE A 185 9.10 -18.35 -0.98
C PHE A 185 9.55 -18.92 -2.32
N LEU A 186 9.60 -18.08 -3.35
CA LEU A 186 9.97 -18.46 -4.70
C LEU A 186 11.14 -17.60 -5.17
N ASP A 187 12.11 -18.24 -5.81
CA ASP A 187 13.19 -17.56 -6.54
C ASP A 187 13.50 -18.32 -7.83
N ILE A 188 14.15 -17.64 -8.77
CA ILE A 188 14.59 -18.24 -10.02
C ILE A 188 15.89 -19.00 -9.76
N ASP A 189 15.83 -20.32 -9.90
CA ASP A 189 16.99 -21.17 -9.84
C ASP A 189 18.01 -20.75 -10.92
N ARG A 190 19.26 -20.50 -10.51
CA ARG A 190 20.29 -19.91 -11.36
C ARG A 190 20.72 -20.84 -12.50
N GLU A 191 20.65 -22.15 -12.28
CA GLU A 191 21.07 -23.19 -13.23
C GLU A 191 19.95 -23.53 -14.22
N THR A 192 18.76 -23.82 -13.70
CA THR A 192 17.61 -24.28 -14.49
C THR A 192 16.79 -23.15 -15.09
N LYS A 193 16.97 -21.89 -14.61
CA LYS A 193 16.19 -20.70 -15.00
C LYS A 193 14.68 -20.85 -14.76
N LYS A 194 14.28 -21.73 -13.85
CA LYS A 194 12.88 -21.96 -13.48
C LYS A 194 12.61 -21.45 -12.07
N SER A 195 11.37 -21.05 -11.81
CA SER A 195 10.93 -20.74 -10.44
C SER A 195 10.99 -22.00 -9.59
N ALA A 196 11.65 -21.91 -8.45
CA ALA A 196 11.81 -23.00 -7.49
C ALA A 196 11.54 -22.49 -6.06
N PRO A 197 10.96 -23.34 -5.19
CA PRO A 197 10.74 -22.99 -3.80
C PRO A 197 12.07 -22.81 -3.08
N GLN A 198 12.17 -21.76 -2.27
CA GLN A 198 13.34 -21.44 -1.47
C GLN A 198 13.08 -21.64 0.02
N ILE A 199 14.13 -22.00 0.75
CA ILE A 199 14.10 -22.07 2.20
C ILE A 199 14.34 -20.67 2.75
N TYR A 200 13.40 -20.16 3.55
CA TYR A 200 13.61 -18.93 4.30
C TYR A 200 14.41 -19.24 5.56
N GLU A 201 15.57 -18.60 5.70
CA GLU A 201 16.58 -18.93 6.72
C GLU A 201 16.22 -18.45 8.13
N GLU A 202 15.40 -17.40 8.26
CA GLU A 202 15.01 -16.86 9.58
C GLU A 202 13.95 -17.71 10.29
N ASP A 203 13.83 -17.53 11.60
CA ASP A 203 12.91 -18.29 12.43
C ASP A 203 11.45 -18.12 12.00
N ASN A 204 10.97 -16.87 11.88
CA ASN A 204 9.56 -16.56 11.58
C ASN A 204 9.39 -15.23 10.83
N THR A 205 8.24 -15.10 10.16
CA THR A 205 7.84 -13.91 9.38
C THR A 205 6.81 -13.03 10.08
N PHE A 206 6.00 -13.61 10.97
CA PHE A 206 4.93 -12.89 11.66
C PHE A 206 5.49 -11.82 12.60
N GLY A 207 5.12 -10.56 12.37
CA GLY A 207 5.65 -9.40 13.10
C GLY A 207 7.12 -9.07 12.80
N ALA A 208 7.72 -9.65 11.75
CA ALA A 208 9.11 -9.42 11.40
C ALA A 208 9.37 -7.98 10.92
N ASN A 209 10.61 -7.53 11.03
CA ASN A 209 11.00 -6.20 10.56
C ASN A 209 10.87 -6.10 9.03
N ILE A 210 10.20 -5.06 8.55
CA ILE A 210 9.94 -4.85 7.11
C ILE A 210 11.23 -4.78 6.28
N HIS A 211 12.31 -4.18 6.81
CA HIS A 211 13.60 -4.12 6.10
C HIS A 211 14.25 -5.50 5.98
N GLU A 212 14.12 -6.33 7.01
CA GLU A 212 14.61 -7.70 6.98
C GLU A 212 13.76 -8.56 6.04
N MET A 213 12.44 -8.38 6.05
CA MET A 213 11.52 -9.03 5.12
C MET A 213 11.84 -8.66 3.66
N LEU A 214 12.14 -7.39 3.40
CA LEU A 214 12.55 -6.93 2.08
C LEU A 214 13.83 -7.63 1.60
N THR A 215 14.83 -7.71 2.48
CA THR A 215 16.13 -8.24 2.12
C THR A 215 16.10 -9.77 1.99
N LYS A 216 15.57 -10.45 3.02
CA LYS A 216 15.61 -11.91 3.16
C LYS A 216 14.43 -12.61 2.51
N GLY A 217 13.25 -11.99 2.52
CA GLY A 217 12.02 -12.56 1.97
C GLY A 217 11.90 -12.43 0.45
N PHE A 218 12.51 -11.38 -0.13
CA PHE A 218 12.55 -11.17 -1.59
C PHE A 218 13.95 -11.29 -2.20
N PHE A 219 14.91 -11.81 -1.44
CA PHE A 219 16.27 -12.12 -1.90
C PHE A 219 16.97 -10.91 -2.58
N LEU A 220 16.76 -9.70 -2.04
CA LEU A 220 17.36 -8.49 -2.58
C LEU A 220 18.87 -8.48 -2.31
N GLU A 221 19.66 -8.19 -3.35
CA GLU A 221 21.12 -8.03 -3.23
C GLU A 221 21.52 -6.85 -2.31
N SER A 222 20.65 -5.84 -2.20
CA SER A 222 20.91 -4.61 -1.47
C SER A 222 19.63 -3.83 -1.20
N THR A 223 19.57 -3.18 -0.04
CA THR A 223 18.52 -2.20 0.33
C THR A 223 18.81 -0.78 -0.15
N LYS A 224 20.02 -0.54 -0.68
CA LYS A 224 20.45 0.74 -1.27
C LYS A 224 20.31 0.69 -2.78
N GLY A 225 19.90 1.81 -3.38
CA GLY A 225 19.73 1.93 -4.83
C GLY A 225 21.03 1.71 -5.62
N LYS A 226 20.93 1.06 -6.79
CA LYS A 226 22.09 0.68 -7.63
C LYS A 226 22.95 1.88 -8.03
N VAL A 227 22.32 3.04 -8.32
CA VAL A 227 23.03 4.28 -8.68
C VAL A 227 23.88 4.77 -7.51
N ALA A 228 23.32 4.83 -6.30
CA ALA A 228 24.04 5.27 -5.11
C ALA A 228 25.25 4.35 -4.83
N ILE A 229 25.05 3.04 -4.89
CA ILE A 229 26.14 2.05 -4.75
C ILE A 229 27.21 2.25 -5.82
N SER A 230 26.82 2.42 -7.08
CA SER A 230 27.77 2.63 -8.17
C SER A 230 28.63 3.88 -7.96
N LYS A 231 28.06 4.97 -7.42
CA LYS A 231 28.78 6.21 -7.14
C LYS A 231 29.71 6.09 -5.93
N ILE A 232 29.28 5.40 -4.88
CA ILE A 232 30.14 5.06 -3.74
C ILE A 232 31.33 4.21 -4.21
N ASN A 233 31.06 3.16 -5.01
CA ASN A 233 32.11 2.29 -5.54
C ASN A 233 33.06 3.04 -6.48
N GLU A 234 32.56 3.98 -7.29
CA GLU A 234 33.42 4.83 -8.13
C GLU A 234 34.44 5.61 -7.29
N PHE A 235 34.00 6.22 -6.19
CA PHE A 235 34.89 6.92 -5.27
C PHE A 235 35.86 5.97 -4.56
N LEU A 236 35.40 4.81 -4.08
CA LEU A 236 36.25 3.83 -3.40
C LEU A 236 37.35 3.29 -4.34
N GLU A 237 37.03 2.98 -5.59
CA GLU A 237 38.01 2.55 -6.59
C GLU A 237 39.00 3.67 -6.93
N PHE A 238 38.54 4.93 -6.95
CA PHE A 238 39.41 6.07 -7.10
C PHE A 238 40.37 6.21 -5.90
N TYR A 239 39.87 6.09 -4.68
CA TYR A 239 40.64 6.15 -3.44
C TYR A 239 41.66 5.00 -3.33
N LYS A 240 41.31 3.76 -3.73
CA LYS A 240 42.25 2.63 -3.76
C LYS A 240 43.49 2.91 -4.61
N LYS A 241 43.35 3.71 -5.68
CA LYS A 241 44.45 4.10 -6.57
C LYS A 241 45.23 5.33 -6.09
N LYS A 242 45.11 5.74 -4.81
CA LYS A 242 45.74 6.95 -4.23
C LYS A 242 47.26 7.04 -4.36
N ASN A 243 47.94 5.93 -4.60
CA ASN A 243 49.40 5.90 -4.79
C ASN A 243 49.81 6.14 -6.26
N GLU A 244 48.90 5.94 -7.21
CA GLU A 244 49.12 6.12 -8.65
C GLU A 244 48.48 7.42 -9.17
N LEU A 245 47.83 8.17 -8.28
CA LEU A 245 47.10 9.39 -8.58
C LEU A 245 48.02 10.60 -8.69
N THR A 246 47.75 11.43 -9.69
CA THR A 246 48.38 12.74 -9.87
C THR A 246 47.47 13.83 -9.31
N ALA A 247 48.04 14.90 -8.74
CA ALA A 247 47.26 16.03 -8.20
C ALA A 247 46.23 16.59 -9.19
N SER A 248 46.60 16.73 -10.47
CA SER A 248 45.68 17.17 -11.54
C SER A 248 44.46 16.26 -11.68
N LYS A 249 44.63 14.93 -11.64
CA LYS A 249 43.50 13.97 -11.77
C LYS A 249 42.54 14.05 -10.59
N PHE A 250 43.05 14.27 -9.38
CA PHE A 250 42.21 14.49 -8.19
C PHE A 250 41.47 15.82 -8.28
N LEU A 251 42.17 16.93 -8.54
CA LEU A 251 41.58 18.27 -8.60
C LEU A 251 40.44 18.37 -9.62
N THR A 252 40.54 17.71 -10.78
CA THR A 252 39.45 17.67 -11.77
C THR A 252 38.18 16.99 -11.25
N ARG A 253 38.29 16.00 -10.36
CA ARG A 253 37.15 15.24 -9.83
C ARG A 253 36.79 15.59 -8.39
N ARG A 254 37.53 16.51 -7.77
CA ARG A 254 37.39 16.88 -6.36
C ARG A 254 35.96 17.31 -6.02
N GLU A 255 35.44 18.31 -6.71
CA GLU A 255 34.10 18.84 -6.47
C GLU A 255 33.01 17.78 -6.72
N TYR A 256 33.20 16.92 -7.73
CA TYR A 256 32.30 15.81 -8.01
C TYR A 256 32.21 14.83 -6.83
N PHE A 257 33.35 14.37 -6.31
CA PHE A 257 33.36 13.45 -5.17
C PHE A 257 32.86 14.10 -3.88
N LYS A 258 33.23 15.36 -3.63
CA LYS A 258 32.73 16.13 -2.47
C LYS A 258 31.19 16.20 -2.49
N ASN A 259 30.60 16.49 -3.65
CA ASN A 259 29.15 16.53 -3.80
C ASN A 259 28.49 15.16 -3.61
N ILE A 260 29.07 14.09 -4.15
CA ILE A 260 28.55 12.73 -3.95
C ILE A 260 28.53 12.36 -2.47
N ILE A 261 29.64 12.57 -1.75
CA ILE A 261 29.75 12.22 -0.34
C ILE A 261 28.71 12.97 0.47
N LYS A 262 28.51 14.27 0.19
CA LYS A 262 27.50 15.09 0.87
C LYS A 262 26.07 14.57 0.67
N LEU A 263 25.76 13.92 -0.45
CA LEU A 263 24.43 13.36 -0.75
C LEU A 263 24.13 12.03 -0.05
N ILE A 264 25.14 11.36 0.53
CA ILE A 264 24.94 10.05 1.16
C ILE A 264 24.11 10.23 2.42
N GLY A 265 22.95 9.59 2.51
CA GLY A 265 22.02 9.75 3.64
C GLY A 265 22.48 9.13 4.96
N GLU A 266 23.30 8.08 4.91
CA GLU A 266 23.75 7.36 6.10
C GLU A 266 25.01 8.00 6.69
N ASP A 267 24.90 8.62 7.87
CA ASP A 267 25.97 9.42 8.49
C ASP A 267 27.26 8.62 8.72
N TYR A 268 27.14 7.36 9.15
CA TYR A 268 28.30 6.49 9.36
C TYR A 268 29.10 6.29 8.06
N ILE A 269 28.42 5.94 6.97
CA ILE A 269 29.06 5.78 5.64
C ILE A 269 29.61 7.12 5.16
N ARG A 270 28.84 8.21 5.31
CA ARG A 270 29.28 9.56 4.93
C ARG A 270 30.58 9.93 5.63
N ASN A 271 30.68 9.71 6.94
CA ASN A 271 31.86 10.05 7.73
C ASN A 271 33.10 9.25 7.29
N ILE A 272 32.94 7.95 7.02
CA ILE A 272 34.05 7.12 6.51
C ILE A 272 34.58 7.67 5.19
N LEU A 273 33.67 7.97 4.25
CA LEU A 273 34.07 8.46 2.93
C LEU A 273 34.60 9.89 2.98
N GLN A 274 34.09 10.72 3.89
CA GLN A 274 34.61 12.07 4.12
C GLN A 274 36.04 12.02 4.67
N ASN A 275 36.34 11.14 5.61
CA ASN A 275 37.70 10.95 6.11
C ASN A 275 38.66 10.53 4.98
N GLN A 276 38.23 9.58 4.13
CA GLN A 276 39.01 9.16 2.96
C GLN A 276 39.19 10.27 1.94
N PHE A 277 38.19 11.13 1.76
CA PHE A 277 38.28 12.29 0.89
C PHE A 277 39.24 13.34 1.45
N ASP A 278 39.16 13.63 2.74
CA ASP A 278 40.02 14.60 3.43
C ASP A 278 41.49 14.17 3.36
N GLU A 279 41.80 12.87 3.49
CA GLU A 279 43.14 12.32 3.25
C GLU A 279 43.66 12.61 1.83
N LEU A 280 42.80 12.47 0.81
CA LEU A 280 43.19 12.78 -0.57
C LEU A 280 43.35 14.27 -0.79
N ASP A 281 42.47 15.08 -0.19
CA ASP A 281 42.50 16.53 -0.32
C ASP A 281 43.75 17.10 0.36
N GLU A 282 44.10 16.64 1.56
CA GLU A 282 45.36 17.01 2.23
C GLU A 282 46.59 16.64 1.38
N LYS A 283 46.58 15.46 0.75
CA LYS A 283 47.72 14.96 -0.04
C LYS A 283 47.90 15.71 -1.36
N PHE A 284 46.82 16.10 -2.03
CA PHE A 284 46.87 16.57 -3.43
C PHE A 284 46.44 18.03 -3.63
N ASN A 285 45.79 18.66 -2.65
CA ASN A 285 45.36 20.05 -2.70
C ASN A 285 46.24 20.93 -1.81
N SER A 286 47.10 21.74 -2.43
CA SER A 286 47.98 22.67 -1.70
C SER A 286 47.24 23.75 -0.90
N LYS A 287 45.95 23.99 -1.20
CA LYS A 287 45.09 24.94 -0.49
C LYS A 287 44.26 24.30 0.62
N TYR A 288 44.34 22.98 0.81
CA TYR A 288 43.53 22.26 1.79
C TYR A 288 43.52 22.91 3.17
N LEU A 289 44.70 23.21 3.74
CA LEU A 289 44.83 23.83 5.06
C LEU A 289 44.21 25.24 5.13
N ILE A 290 44.26 26.00 4.04
CA ILE A 290 43.66 27.34 3.96
C ILE A 290 42.13 27.22 3.94
N GLU A 291 41.61 26.33 3.10
CA GLU A 291 40.17 26.08 2.97
C GLU A 291 39.59 25.49 4.26
N LYS A 292 40.29 24.55 4.90
CA LYS A 292 39.87 23.95 6.17
C LYS A 292 39.84 24.97 7.29
N ARG A 293 40.81 25.88 7.34
CA ARG A 293 40.82 26.98 8.31
C ARG A 293 39.62 27.92 8.14
N GLU A 294 39.25 28.23 6.91
CA GLU A 294 38.06 29.06 6.63
C GLU A 294 36.76 28.36 6.99
N GLU A 295 36.65 27.06 6.73
CA GLU A 295 35.49 26.24 7.11
C GLU A 295 35.31 26.19 8.64
N LEU A 296 36.40 25.93 9.38
CA LEU A 296 36.37 25.89 10.84
C LEU A 296 36.04 27.25 11.46
N LYS A 297 36.54 28.36 10.88
CA LYS A 297 36.18 29.70 11.34
C LYS A 297 34.68 29.95 11.21
N LYS A 298 34.07 29.61 10.06
CA LYS A 298 32.62 29.76 9.87
C LYS A 298 31.82 28.94 10.88
N GLN A 299 32.26 27.73 11.19
CA GLN A 299 31.60 26.90 12.21
C GLN A 299 31.70 27.52 13.61
N ILE A 300 32.86 28.06 13.97
CA ILE A 300 33.06 28.78 15.24
C ILE A 300 32.15 30.01 15.30
N ASP A 301 32.06 30.79 14.22
CA ASP A 301 31.20 31.97 14.15
C ASP A 301 29.72 31.61 14.33
N GLN A 302 29.25 30.53 13.68
CA GLN A 302 27.88 30.03 13.84
C GLN A 302 27.57 29.56 15.26
N ILE A 303 28.51 28.88 15.92
CA ILE A 303 28.34 28.45 17.32
C ILE A 303 28.26 29.67 18.25
N ASN A 304 29.09 30.69 18.00
CA ASN A 304 29.06 31.93 18.78
C ASN A 304 27.74 32.69 18.61
N GLU A 305 27.17 32.72 17.40
CA GLU A 305 25.82 33.28 17.16
C GLU A 305 24.75 32.51 17.96
N GLN A 306 24.76 31.18 17.94
CA GLN A 306 23.81 30.35 18.71
C GLN A 306 23.96 30.51 20.23
N LEU A 307 25.18 30.75 20.73
CA LEU A 307 25.42 31.02 22.15
C LEU A 307 24.90 32.39 22.57
N ASN A 308 25.01 33.39 21.68
CA ASN A 308 24.51 34.75 21.93
C ASN A 308 22.98 34.85 21.84
N GLU A 309 22.33 34.00 21.02
CA GLU A 309 20.85 33.93 20.96
C GLU A 309 20.22 33.19 22.16
N ASN A 310 20.99 32.34 22.85
CA ASN A 310 20.53 31.58 24.02
C ASN A 310 20.93 32.20 25.38
N SER A 311 21.58 33.36 25.38
CA SER A 311 22.00 34.11 26.59
C SER A 311 21.11 35.32 26.85
#